data_AF-A0A1I5YXU4-F1
#
_entry.id   AF-A0A1I5YXU4-F1
#
_cell.length_a   1.000
_cell.length_b   1.000
_cell.length_c   1.000
_cell.angle_alpha   90.00
_cell.angle_beta   90.00
_cell.angle_gamma   90.00
#
_symmetry.space_group_name_H-M   'P 1'
#
loop_
_entity.id
_entity.type
_entity.pdbx_description
1 polymer ?
#
loop_
_entity_poly.entity_id
_entity_poly.type
_entity_poly.pdbx_seq_one_letter_code
_entity_poly.pdbx_strand_id
1 'polypeptide(L)'
;MQTFLPHASFARSARALDSRRLGKQRVEVFQILRALVWPTYAWKRHPAVAMWRGFTRALVGYGEAVCAEWVHRGHRDSVAGQLRAYTGPEPTTWEYLRAEGLLPPWLGSPGLHTSHRAALLDKDPAHYTAELGFAGPFTDYVWPEPVFPRWPLRRPDPHRPLPPGEAAALAGVAASDLAGPIGDALRRVHRGGETEVAAAHPSVGRPATRGATEYPAGHEAIGYPAIRTVSGTAGILAAGFTTPGLTAWYVAGPALPRHDPAPAPPVPPPPWNGPPSQARPPTADDEAAMTAEAADPGQFRFFRTGQRLPDPGRFGLVVLDGGRPRTLPPGAAVLRIHPGS
;
A
#
# COMPACT_ATOMS: atom_id res chain seq x y z
N MET A 1 8.64 -6.13 15.09
CA MET A 1 8.42 -5.67 13.70
C MET A 1 7.05 -6.13 13.31
N GLN A 2 6.21 -5.29 12.70
CA GLN A 2 4.77 -5.54 12.62
C GLN A 2 4.34 -6.34 11.37
N THR A 3 5.03 -6.26 10.24
CA THR A 3 4.74 -7.10 9.06
C THR A 3 6.01 -7.62 8.41
N PHE A 4 6.08 -8.89 8.03
CA PHE A 4 7.24 -9.46 7.33
C PHE A 4 6.91 -9.87 5.88
N LEU A 5 7.60 -9.26 4.92
CA LEU A 5 7.44 -9.47 3.48
C LEU A 5 8.81 -9.77 2.86
N PRO A 6 9.46 -10.90 3.19
CA PRO A 6 10.72 -11.29 2.57
C PRO A 6 10.61 -11.54 1.06
N HIS A 7 9.39 -11.72 0.54
CA HIS A 7 9.09 -11.85 -0.88
C HIS A 7 7.92 -10.94 -1.29
N ALA A 8 7.79 -10.67 -2.58
CA ALA A 8 6.65 -9.92 -3.10
C ALA A 8 5.33 -10.70 -2.98
N SER A 9 5.38 -12.03 -3.10
CA SER A 9 4.21 -12.89 -2.95
C SER A 9 3.87 -13.08 -1.47
N PHE A 10 2.59 -12.99 -1.13
CA PHE A 10 2.12 -13.12 0.24
C PHE A 10 2.27 -14.54 0.74
N ALA A 11 1.93 -15.55 -0.09
CA ALA A 11 2.08 -16.95 0.29
C ALA A 11 3.55 -17.35 0.49
N ARG A 12 4.46 -16.91 -0.38
CA ARG A 12 5.90 -17.14 -0.18
C ARG A 12 6.42 -16.43 1.07
N SER A 13 5.95 -15.21 1.33
CA SER A 13 6.32 -14.48 2.54
C SER A 13 5.87 -15.20 3.81
N ALA A 14 4.65 -15.75 3.83
CA ALA A 14 4.14 -16.53 4.95
C ALA A 14 4.94 -17.83 5.16
N ARG A 15 5.18 -18.61 4.09
CA ARG A 15 5.97 -19.85 4.14
C ARG A 15 7.36 -19.66 4.75
N ALA A 16 8.03 -18.57 4.40
CA ALA A 16 9.38 -18.31 4.88
C ALA A 16 9.48 -18.08 6.39
N LEU A 17 8.38 -17.70 7.07
CA LEU A 17 8.42 -17.39 8.50
C LEU A 17 8.53 -18.66 9.34
N ASP A 18 9.31 -18.62 10.41
CA ASP A 18 9.18 -19.61 11.49
C ASP A 18 7.82 -19.50 12.19
N SER A 19 7.38 -20.57 12.87
CA SER A 19 6.03 -20.64 13.45
C SER A 19 5.76 -19.55 14.50
N ARG A 20 6.79 -19.06 15.21
CA ARG A 20 6.62 -17.97 16.19
C ARG A 20 6.28 -16.66 15.50
N ARG A 21 7.04 -16.26 14.46
CA ARG A 21 6.72 -15.02 13.71
C ARG A 21 5.46 -15.18 12.87
N LEU A 22 5.20 -16.36 12.30
CA LEU A 22 3.96 -16.62 11.57
C LEU A 22 2.72 -16.44 12.46
N GLY A 23 2.72 -17.05 13.65
CA GLY A 23 1.63 -16.89 14.62
C GLY A 23 1.45 -15.43 15.06
N LYS A 24 2.56 -14.70 15.22
CA LYS A 24 2.54 -13.28 15.59
C LYS A 24 1.97 -12.40 14.46
N GLN A 25 2.32 -12.67 13.20
CA GLN A 25 1.83 -11.91 12.03
C GLN A 25 0.30 -11.90 11.93
N ARG A 26 -0.38 -12.99 12.30
CA ARG A 26 -1.86 -13.04 12.34
C ARG A 26 -2.44 -11.93 13.21
N VAL A 27 -1.87 -11.73 14.40
CA VAL A 27 -2.33 -10.72 15.37
C VAL A 27 -1.91 -9.32 14.92
N GLU A 28 -0.69 -9.16 14.41
CA GLU A 28 -0.17 -7.85 13.99
C GLU A 28 -0.95 -7.29 12.78
N VAL A 29 -1.32 -8.13 11.81
CA VAL A 29 -2.19 -7.74 10.69
C VAL A 29 -3.54 -7.24 11.19
N PHE A 30 -4.16 -7.96 12.13
CA PHE A 30 -5.43 -7.55 12.74
C PHE A 30 -5.32 -6.22 13.48
N GLN A 31 -4.21 -5.99 14.20
CA GLN A 31 -3.93 -4.72 14.87
C GLN A 31 -3.73 -3.56 13.88
N ILE A 32 -3.08 -3.80 12.74
CA ILE A 32 -2.92 -2.78 11.69
C ILE A 32 -4.28 -2.44 11.07
N LEU A 33 -5.13 -3.44 10.76
CA LEU A 33 -6.47 -3.19 10.23
C LEU A 33 -7.30 -2.31 11.17
N ARG A 34 -7.28 -2.60 12.47
CA ARG A 34 -7.90 -1.76 13.50
C ARG A 34 -7.32 -0.34 13.47
N ALA A 35 -6.01 -0.19 13.43
CA ALA A 35 -5.37 1.13 13.37
C ALA A 35 -5.73 1.93 12.11
N LEU A 36 -5.92 1.25 10.97
CA LEU A 36 -6.33 1.87 9.71
C LEU A 36 -7.79 2.32 9.73
N VAL A 37 -8.68 1.51 10.30
CA VAL A 37 -10.13 1.64 10.10
C VAL A 37 -10.85 2.20 11.31
N TRP A 38 -10.55 1.72 12.52
CA TRP A 38 -11.28 2.12 13.72
C TRP A 38 -10.99 3.58 14.08
N PRO A 39 -12.01 4.43 14.34
CA PRO A 39 -11.82 5.86 14.58
C PRO A 39 -10.90 6.16 15.77
N THR A 40 -11.02 5.39 16.85
CA THR A 40 -10.32 5.61 18.13
C THR A 40 -9.43 4.41 18.49
N TYR A 41 -8.57 4.00 17.57
CA TYR A 41 -7.52 3.03 17.86
C TYR A 41 -6.15 3.71 18.01
N ALA A 42 -5.30 3.18 18.90
CA ALA A 42 -3.95 3.68 19.10
C ALA A 42 -3.05 3.37 17.88
N TRP A 43 -1.82 3.91 17.85
CA TRP A 43 -0.78 3.52 16.88
C TRP A 43 -1.02 3.89 15.40
N LYS A 44 -1.99 4.75 15.08
CA LYS A 44 -2.28 5.21 13.70
C LYS A 44 -1.12 5.88 12.95
N ARG A 45 -0.13 6.38 13.70
CA ARG A 45 1.09 7.04 13.18
C ARG A 45 2.28 6.08 13.01
N HIS A 46 2.14 4.81 13.40
CA HIS A 46 3.22 3.84 13.29
C HIS A 46 3.58 3.60 11.81
N PRO A 47 4.87 3.53 11.43
CA PRO A 47 5.29 3.36 10.03
C PRO A 47 4.68 2.13 9.34
N ALA A 48 4.59 1.00 10.05
CA ALA A 48 3.90 -0.19 9.55
C ALA A 48 2.40 0.04 9.26
N VAL A 49 1.71 0.91 10.01
CA VAL A 49 0.33 1.27 9.68
C VAL A 49 0.31 2.19 8.46
N ALA A 50 1.24 3.15 8.41
CA ALA A 50 1.34 4.12 7.32
C ALA A 50 1.51 3.46 5.94
N MET A 51 2.41 2.48 5.80
CA MET A 51 2.66 1.83 4.50
C MET A 51 1.42 1.12 3.91
N TRP A 52 0.47 0.70 4.75
CA TRP A 52 -0.74 -0.03 4.36
C TRP A 52 -1.98 0.86 4.19
N ARG A 53 -1.86 2.17 4.42
CA ARG A 53 -2.97 3.11 4.17
C ARG A 53 -3.46 3.00 2.73
N GLY A 54 -4.77 2.95 2.55
CA GLY A 54 -5.41 2.74 1.24
C GLY A 54 -5.30 1.34 0.65
N PHE A 55 -4.68 0.39 1.37
CA PHE A 55 -4.45 -0.98 0.92
C PHE A 55 -5.05 -2.02 1.88
N THR A 56 -6.14 -1.66 2.57
CA THR A 56 -6.85 -2.52 3.53
C THR A 56 -7.16 -3.91 2.95
N ARG A 57 -7.70 -3.97 1.73
CA ARG A 57 -8.03 -5.24 1.06
C ARG A 57 -6.78 -6.10 0.76
N ALA A 58 -5.67 -5.48 0.36
CA ALA A 58 -4.41 -6.20 0.15
C ALA A 58 -3.80 -6.68 1.47
N LEU A 59 -3.93 -5.90 2.56
CA LEU A 59 -3.52 -6.31 3.89
C LEU A 59 -4.35 -7.50 4.41
N VAL A 60 -5.66 -7.52 4.12
CA VAL A 60 -6.49 -8.71 4.39
C VAL A 60 -5.96 -9.90 3.58
N GLY A 61 -5.73 -9.76 2.28
CA GLY A 61 -5.15 -10.84 1.46
C GLY A 61 -3.80 -11.37 1.99
N TYR A 62 -2.93 -10.48 2.49
CA TYR A 62 -1.70 -10.88 3.18
C TYR A 62 -1.99 -11.66 4.46
N GLY A 63 -2.88 -11.16 5.32
CA GLY A 63 -3.26 -11.84 6.57
C GLY A 63 -3.91 -13.20 6.33
N GLU A 64 -4.67 -13.34 5.25
CA GLU A 64 -5.24 -14.63 4.85
C GLU A 64 -4.20 -15.61 4.36
N ALA A 65 -3.20 -15.17 3.61
CA ALA A 65 -2.07 -16.02 3.23
C ALA A 65 -1.30 -16.49 4.48
N VAL A 66 -1.12 -15.62 5.47
CA VAL A 66 -0.52 -15.96 6.77
C VAL A 66 -1.38 -16.98 7.53
N CYS A 67 -2.70 -16.80 7.57
CA CYS A 67 -3.62 -17.75 8.21
C CYS A 67 -3.67 -19.09 7.48
N ALA A 68 -3.65 -19.08 6.14
CA ALA A 68 -3.62 -20.29 5.32
C ALA A 68 -2.36 -21.11 5.60
N GLU A 69 -1.19 -20.46 5.66
CA GLU A 69 0.06 -21.12 6.02
C GLU A 69 0.05 -21.64 7.47
N TRP A 70 -0.56 -20.89 8.39
CA TRP A 70 -0.72 -21.33 9.78
C TRP A 70 -1.56 -22.62 9.87
N VAL A 71 -2.66 -22.71 9.12
CA VAL A 71 -3.48 -23.92 9.05
C VAL A 71 -2.77 -25.04 8.30
N HIS A 72 -2.02 -24.72 7.24
CA HIS A 72 -1.21 -25.70 6.50
C HIS A 72 -0.21 -26.42 7.41
N ARG A 73 0.35 -25.72 8.41
CA ARG A 73 1.23 -26.29 9.45
C ARG A 73 0.50 -27.09 10.54
N GLY A 74 -0.80 -27.36 10.38
CA GLY A 74 -1.62 -28.14 11.31
C GLY A 74 -2.13 -27.34 12.51
N HIS A 75 -1.99 -26.01 12.50
CA HIS A 75 -2.55 -25.17 13.56
C HIS A 75 -4.00 -24.75 13.26
N ARG A 76 -4.72 -24.31 14.29
CA ARG A 76 -6.08 -23.78 14.12
C ARG A 76 -6.07 -22.29 13.84
N ASP A 77 -6.96 -21.88 12.94
CA ASP A 77 -7.23 -20.47 12.71
C ASP A 77 -8.54 -20.00 13.36
N SER A 78 -8.50 -18.78 13.85
CA SER A 78 -9.63 -18.02 14.41
C SER A 78 -9.63 -16.57 13.94
N VAL A 79 -8.69 -16.20 13.06
CA VAL A 79 -8.40 -14.81 12.70
C VAL A 79 -8.89 -14.50 11.28
N ALA A 80 -8.81 -15.42 10.32
CA ALA A 80 -9.15 -15.14 8.91
C ALA A 80 -10.57 -14.59 8.74
N GLY A 81 -11.57 -15.17 9.43
CA GLY A 81 -12.94 -14.67 9.41
C GLY A 81 -13.07 -13.23 9.93
N GLN A 82 -12.29 -12.86 10.95
CA GLN A 82 -12.26 -11.49 11.48
C GLN A 82 -11.58 -10.51 10.52
N LEU A 83 -10.58 -10.96 9.76
CA LEU A 83 -9.93 -10.12 8.74
C LEU A 83 -10.89 -9.78 7.60
N ARG A 84 -11.69 -10.76 7.14
CA ARG A 84 -12.67 -10.57 6.05
C ARG A 84 -13.74 -9.53 6.39
N ALA A 85 -14.02 -9.29 7.66
CA ALA A 85 -14.98 -8.26 8.09
C ALA A 85 -14.55 -6.83 7.70
N TYR A 86 -13.29 -6.60 7.33
CA TYR A 86 -12.78 -5.31 6.86
C TYR A 86 -12.90 -5.13 5.34
N THR A 87 -13.45 -6.12 4.64
CA THR A 87 -13.60 -6.12 3.19
C THR A 87 -15.05 -6.40 2.81
N GLY A 88 -15.57 -5.69 1.80
CA GLY A 88 -16.82 -6.06 1.13
C GLY A 88 -16.71 -7.40 0.39
N PRO A 89 -17.78 -7.84 -0.30
CA PRO A 89 -17.94 -9.21 -0.82
C PRO A 89 -16.91 -9.63 -1.89
N GLU A 90 -16.23 -8.65 -2.49
CA GLU A 90 -15.19 -8.91 -3.48
C GLU A 90 -14.05 -9.79 -2.95
N PRO A 91 -13.33 -10.51 -3.82
CA PRO A 91 -12.20 -11.34 -3.40
C PRO A 91 -11.02 -10.55 -2.81
N THR A 92 -10.17 -11.28 -2.11
CA THR A 92 -8.88 -10.86 -1.53
C THR A 92 -7.73 -11.72 -2.08
N THR A 93 -8.00 -12.54 -3.10
CA THR A 93 -7.01 -13.40 -3.75
C THR A 93 -5.95 -12.57 -4.46
N TRP A 94 -4.73 -13.12 -4.57
CA TRP A 94 -3.64 -12.44 -5.25
C TRP A 94 -3.98 -12.07 -6.69
N GLU A 95 -4.61 -13.00 -7.42
CA GLU A 95 -4.99 -12.82 -8.82
C GLU A 95 -5.95 -11.64 -8.97
N TYR A 96 -6.96 -11.57 -8.10
CA TYR A 96 -7.92 -10.46 -8.07
C TYR A 96 -7.24 -9.14 -7.70
N LEU A 97 -6.51 -9.12 -6.59
CA LEU A 97 -5.81 -7.92 -6.11
C LEU A 97 -4.84 -7.38 -7.16
N ARG A 98 -4.11 -8.27 -7.83
CA ARG A 98 -3.18 -7.91 -8.89
C ARG A 98 -3.96 -7.39 -10.10
N ALA A 99 -4.95 -8.13 -10.60
CA ALA A 99 -5.71 -7.77 -11.79
C ALA A 99 -6.40 -6.40 -11.65
N GLU A 100 -7.05 -6.15 -10.51
CA GLU A 100 -7.74 -4.90 -10.22
C GLU A 100 -6.81 -3.75 -9.84
N GLY A 101 -5.49 -3.97 -9.71
CA GLY A 101 -4.53 -2.92 -9.32
C GLY A 101 -4.66 -2.51 -7.85
N LEU A 102 -5.04 -3.43 -6.97
CA LEU A 102 -5.24 -3.20 -5.54
C LEU A 102 -3.99 -3.51 -4.70
N LEU A 103 -2.92 -4.00 -5.32
CA LEU A 103 -1.65 -4.24 -4.65
C LEU A 103 -0.86 -2.93 -4.45
N PRO A 104 -0.19 -2.75 -3.31
CA PRO A 104 0.62 -1.56 -3.07
C PRO A 104 1.72 -1.34 -4.11
N PRO A 105 2.03 -0.07 -4.50
CA PRO A 105 3.07 0.23 -5.47
C PRO A 105 4.49 -0.08 -4.95
N TRP A 106 4.68 -0.11 -3.63
CA TRP A 106 5.96 -0.49 -3.02
C TRP A 106 6.22 -2.01 -3.03
N LEU A 107 5.19 -2.84 -3.26
CA LEU A 107 5.34 -4.28 -3.30
C LEU A 107 6.16 -4.68 -4.54
N GLY A 108 7.16 -5.54 -4.34
CA GLY A 108 8.16 -5.90 -5.35
C GLY A 108 9.46 -5.11 -5.24
N SER A 109 9.53 -4.04 -4.44
CA SER A 109 10.75 -3.26 -4.26
C SER A 109 11.89 -4.13 -3.69
N PRO A 110 13.05 -4.22 -4.37
CA PRO A 110 14.18 -5.02 -3.88
C PRO A 110 14.66 -4.57 -2.50
N GLY A 111 14.76 -3.26 -2.25
CA GLY A 111 15.21 -2.72 -0.96
C GLY A 111 14.29 -3.09 0.20
N LEU A 112 12.97 -3.05 -0.04
CA LEU A 112 11.98 -3.51 0.94
C LEU A 112 12.21 -4.98 1.28
N HIS A 113 12.15 -5.86 0.29
CA HIS A 113 12.24 -7.30 0.53
C HIS A 113 13.59 -7.72 1.13
N THR A 114 14.69 -7.08 0.72
CA THR A 114 16.02 -7.31 1.30
C THR A 114 16.08 -6.92 2.77
N SER A 115 15.58 -5.74 3.15
CA SER A 115 15.58 -5.31 4.55
C SER A 115 14.72 -6.21 5.45
N HIS A 116 13.57 -6.70 4.94
CA HIS A 116 12.73 -7.65 5.67
C HIS A 116 13.43 -9.01 5.85
N ARG A 117 14.19 -9.50 4.85
CA ARG A 117 15.01 -10.72 4.98
C ARG A 117 16.15 -10.53 5.98
N ALA A 118 16.89 -9.43 5.90
CA ALA A 118 17.98 -9.12 6.85
C ALA A 118 17.48 -9.07 8.30
N ALA A 119 16.30 -8.48 8.51
CA ALA A 119 15.69 -8.44 9.82
C ALA A 119 15.18 -9.79 10.34
N LEU A 120 14.79 -10.70 9.46
CA LEU A 120 14.45 -12.07 9.86
C LEU A 120 15.73 -12.85 10.21
N LEU A 121 16.81 -12.70 9.45
CA LEU A 121 18.12 -13.26 9.80
C LEU A 121 18.59 -12.84 11.19
N ASP A 122 18.50 -11.56 11.55
CA ASP A 122 18.81 -11.07 12.90
C ASP A 122 17.96 -11.74 14.00
N LYS A 123 16.78 -12.23 13.65
CA LYS A 123 15.83 -12.81 14.60
C LYS A 123 16.09 -14.30 14.80
N ASP A 124 16.53 -15.02 13.77
CA ASP A 124 16.89 -16.44 13.83
C ASP A 124 17.87 -16.78 12.68
N PRO A 125 19.18 -16.59 12.87
CA PRO A 125 20.16 -16.75 11.79
C PRO A 125 20.15 -18.14 11.17
N ALA A 126 19.98 -19.19 11.98
CA ALA A 126 20.01 -20.58 11.51
C ALA A 126 18.79 -20.90 10.64
N HIS A 127 17.57 -20.59 11.11
CA HIS A 127 16.35 -20.83 10.35
C HIS A 127 16.36 -20.06 9.02
N TYR A 128 16.66 -18.76 9.06
CA TYR A 128 16.50 -17.90 7.88
C TYR A 128 17.65 -18.02 6.88
N THR A 129 18.84 -18.45 7.29
CA THR A 129 19.91 -18.80 6.33
C THR A 129 19.48 -20.02 5.51
N ALA A 130 18.93 -21.05 6.17
CA ALA A 130 18.46 -22.26 5.50
C ALA A 130 17.23 -21.99 4.61
N GLU A 131 16.25 -21.25 5.12
CA GLU A 131 14.98 -21.00 4.41
C GLU A 131 15.12 -20.01 3.25
N LEU A 132 15.90 -18.94 3.41
CA LEU A 132 15.98 -17.88 2.40
C LEU A 132 17.16 -18.02 1.45
N GLY A 133 18.14 -18.88 1.75
CA GLY A 133 19.40 -18.96 1.01
C GLY A 133 20.12 -17.61 0.93
N PHE A 134 19.92 -16.75 1.93
CA PHE A 134 20.32 -15.35 1.92
C PHE A 134 21.28 -15.10 3.08
N ALA A 135 22.46 -14.56 2.77
CA ALA A 135 23.46 -14.10 3.74
C ALA A 135 23.78 -12.61 3.52
N GLY A 136 22.79 -11.82 3.10
CA GLY A 136 23.05 -10.45 2.67
C GLY A 136 23.41 -9.50 3.82
N PRO A 137 23.87 -8.30 3.47
CA PRO A 137 24.45 -7.37 4.43
C PRO A 137 23.43 -6.92 5.47
N PHE A 138 23.92 -6.52 6.64
CA PHE A 138 23.13 -5.74 7.58
C PHE A 138 22.61 -4.48 6.88
N THR A 139 21.31 -4.22 6.99
CA THR A 139 20.67 -3.03 6.42
C THR A 139 19.53 -2.60 7.33
N ASP A 140 19.25 -1.31 7.35
CA ASP A 140 18.15 -0.77 8.11
C ASP A 140 16.80 -1.28 7.60
N TYR A 141 15.86 -1.43 8.53
CA TYR A 141 14.52 -1.87 8.18
C TYR A 141 13.78 -0.78 7.39
N VAL A 142 13.36 -1.12 6.18
CA VAL A 142 12.69 -0.17 5.28
C VAL A 142 11.19 -0.20 5.52
N TRP A 143 10.62 0.94 5.88
CA TRP A 143 9.19 1.20 5.77
C TRP A 143 8.95 2.10 4.55
N PRO A 144 8.16 1.67 3.55
CA PRO A 144 7.83 2.53 2.41
C PRO A 144 7.11 3.80 2.87
N GLU A 145 7.37 4.91 2.18
CA GLU A 145 6.56 6.10 2.37
C GLU A 145 5.09 5.80 2.03
N PRO A 146 4.14 6.32 2.84
CA PRO A 146 2.73 6.08 2.59
C PRO A 146 2.30 6.80 1.31
N VAL A 147 1.73 6.04 0.36
CA VAL A 147 1.06 6.61 -0.82
C VAL A 147 -0.13 7.49 -0.42
N PHE A 148 -0.74 7.19 0.72
CA PHE A 148 -1.80 7.99 1.30
C PHE A 148 -1.30 8.57 2.63
N PRO A 149 -0.74 9.80 2.62
CA PRO A 149 -0.20 10.45 3.83
C PRO A 149 -1.25 10.64 4.93
N ARG A 150 -2.53 10.62 4.56
CA ARG A 150 -3.69 10.63 5.44
C ARG A 150 -4.63 9.50 5.02
N TRP A 151 -5.24 8.84 5.99
CA TRP A 151 -6.23 7.78 5.76
C TRP A 151 -7.20 7.73 6.95
N PRO A 152 -8.50 7.49 6.72
CA PRO A 152 -9.17 7.36 5.42
C PRO A 152 -9.33 8.69 4.67
N LEU A 153 -9.47 8.63 3.34
CA LEU A 153 -9.78 9.79 2.48
C LEU A 153 -11.26 9.72 2.07
N ARG A 154 -12.16 10.04 3.00
CA ARG A 154 -13.60 9.92 2.80
C ARG A 154 -14.13 11.06 1.91
N ARG A 155 -14.89 10.69 0.89
CA ARG A 155 -15.68 11.61 0.05
C ARG A 155 -17.17 11.40 0.32
N PRO A 156 -18.01 12.45 0.19
CA PRO A 156 -19.46 12.30 0.28
C PRO A 156 -20.01 11.34 -0.79
N ASP A 157 -19.47 11.41 -2.00
CA ASP A 157 -19.80 10.52 -3.12
C ASP A 157 -18.48 10.10 -3.81
N PRO A 158 -18.13 8.80 -3.81
CA PRO A 158 -16.90 8.31 -4.45
C PRO A 158 -16.96 8.31 -5.98
N HIS A 159 -18.14 8.46 -6.59
CA HIS A 159 -18.31 8.47 -8.05
C HIS A 159 -18.34 9.87 -8.64
N ARG A 160 -18.54 10.90 -7.79
CA ARG A 160 -18.58 12.29 -8.22
C ARG A 160 -17.19 12.94 -8.17
N PRO A 161 -16.74 13.59 -9.26
CA PRO A 161 -15.55 14.43 -9.22
C PRO A 161 -15.71 15.59 -8.24
N LEU A 162 -14.67 15.87 -7.45
CA LEU A 162 -14.62 17.04 -6.57
C LEU A 162 -14.13 18.28 -7.33
N PRO A 163 -14.63 19.49 -6.97
CA PRO A 163 -14.00 20.73 -7.37
C PRO A 163 -12.51 20.74 -6.98
N PRO A 164 -11.61 21.35 -7.78
CA PRO A 164 -10.17 21.32 -7.52
C PRO A 164 -9.75 21.77 -6.11
N GLY A 165 -10.43 22.76 -5.53
CA GLY A 165 -10.17 23.23 -4.17
C GLY A 165 -10.49 22.18 -3.09
N GLU A 166 -11.63 21.50 -3.22
CA GLU A 166 -12.02 20.42 -2.31
C GLU A 166 -11.11 19.19 -2.46
N ALA A 167 -10.77 18.83 -3.70
CA ALA A 167 -9.85 17.74 -4.00
C ALA A 167 -8.46 17.97 -3.38
N ALA A 168 -7.95 19.20 -3.50
CA ALA A 168 -6.68 19.62 -2.92
C ALA A 168 -6.71 19.61 -1.38
N ALA A 169 -7.78 20.13 -0.76
CA ALA A 169 -7.94 20.10 0.69
C ALA A 169 -7.98 18.65 1.22
N LEU A 170 -8.72 17.76 0.55
CA LEU A 170 -8.80 16.35 0.89
C LEU A 170 -7.44 15.65 0.78
N ALA A 171 -6.70 15.92 -0.30
CA ALA A 171 -5.38 15.37 -0.52
C ALA A 171 -4.27 16.00 0.36
N GLY A 172 -4.57 17.11 1.03
CA GLY A 172 -3.64 17.83 1.90
C GLY A 172 -2.66 18.75 1.16
N VAL A 173 -3.03 19.23 -0.03
CA VAL A 173 -2.30 20.27 -0.76
C VAL A 173 -2.54 21.63 -0.08
N ALA A 174 -1.49 22.43 0.12
CA ALA A 174 -1.63 23.75 0.75
C ALA A 174 -2.36 24.74 -0.18
N ALA A 175 -3.14 25.64 0.40
CA ALA A 175 -3.86 26.66 -0.37
C ALA A 175 -2.93 27.58 -1.18
N SER A 176 -1.73 27.85 -0.67
CA SER A 176 -0.67 28.59 -1.38
C SER A 176 -0.26 27.92 -2.69
N ASP A 177 -0.27 26.59 -2.72
CA ASP A 177 0.20 25.79 -3.84
C ASP A 177 -0.84 25.74 -4.98
N LEU A 178 -2.12 25.90 -4.64
CA LEU A 178 -3.24 25.93 -5.58
C LEU A 178 -3.25 27.15 -6.52
N ALA A 179 -2.60 28.24 -6.13
CA ALA A 179 -2.45 29.41 -6.99
C ALA A 179 -1.34 29.21 -8.05
N GLY A 180 -0.52 28.17 -7.90
CA GLY A 180 0.61 27.88 -8.78
C GLY A 180 0.35 26.75 -9.80
N PRO A 181 1.43 26.13 -10.29
CA PRO A 181 1.37 25.05 -11.28
C PRO A 181 0.46 23.88 -10.88
N ILE A 182 0.34 23.60 -9.57
CA ILE A 182 -0.51 22.53 -9.02
C ILE A 182 -1.97 22.80 -9.37
N GLY A 183 -2.48 23.99 -9.03
CA GLY A 183 -3.87 24.32 -9.34
C GLY A 183 -4.14 24.37 -10.84
N ASP A 184 -3.19 24.83 -11.65
CA ASP A 184 -3.33 24.83 -13.10
C ASP A 184 -3.44 23.42 -13.69
N ALA A 185 -2.57 22.51 -13.23
CA ALA A 185 -2.62 21.10 -13.63
C ALA A 185 -3.95 20.46 -13.21
N LEU A 186 -4.40 20.69 -11.98
CA LEU A 186 -5.69 20.20 -11.49
C LEU A 186 -6.86 20.73 -12.33
N ARG A 187 -6.89 22.03 -12.64
CA ARG A 187 -7.93 22.64 -13.50
C ARG A 187 -7.90 22.12 -14.94
N ARG A 188 -6.73 21.73 -15.46
CA ARG A 188 -6.62 21.09 -16.79
C ARG A 188 -7.17 19.67 -16.76
N VAL A 189 -6.72 18.86 -15.80
CA VAL A 189 -7.18 17.46 -15.63
C VAL A 189 -8.69 17.41 -15.35
N HIS A 190 -9.22 18.31 -14.52
CA HIS A 190 -10.65 18.42 -14.23
C HIS A 190 -11.50 18.67 -15.50
N ARG A 191 -10.95 19.36 -16.49
CA ARG A 191 -11.60 19.62 -17.80
C ARG A 191 -11.35 18.50 -18.82
N GLY A 192 -10.73 17.39 -18.43
CA GLY A 192 -10.41 16.26 -19.31
C GLY A 192 -9.15 16.45 -20.16
N GLY A 193 -8.31 17.44 -19.86
CA GLY A 193 -7.07 17.69 -20.60
C GLY A 193 -5.90 16.81 -20.14
N GLU A 194 -4.92 16.64 -21.02
CA GLU A 194 -3.61 16.04 -20.68
C GLU A 194 -2.68 17.07 -20.02
N THR A 195 -1.85 16.63 -19.07
CA THR A 195 -0.85 17.50 -18.42
C THR A 195 0.38 16.71 -17.97
N GLU A 196 1.50 17.41 -17.84
CA GLU A 196 2.75 16.87 -17.28
C GLU A 196 3.08 17.52 -15.94
N VAL A 197 3.77 16.77 -15.10
CA VAL A 197 4.19 17.14 -13.75
C VAL A 197 5.59 16.59 -13.49
N ALA A 198 6.45 17.33 -12.80
CA ALA A 198 7.73 16.80 -12.32
C ALA A 198 7.53 16.08 -10.98
N ALA A 199 8.20 14.94 -10.81
CA ALA A 199 8.28 14.21 -9.55
C ALA A 199 8.96 15.10 -8.51
N ALA A 200 8.35 15.22 -7.33
CA ALA A 200 9.17 15.37 -6.14
C ALA A 200 9.86 14.02 -5.92
N HIS A 201 11.19 14.00 -5.70
CA HIS A 201 11.95 12.77 -5.50
C HIS A 201 11.20 11.81 -4.56
N PRO A 202 10.89 10.58 -4.98
CA PRO A 202 10.51 9.55 -4.03
C PRO A 202 11.78 9.23 -3.25
N SER A 203 11.90 9.76 -2.03
CA SER A 203 12.82 9.21 -1.06
C SER A 203 12.41 7.75 -0.86
N VAL A 204 13.28 6.82 -1.27
CA VAL A 204 13.26 5.47 -0.70
C VAL A 204 13.24 5.68 0.81
N GLY A 205 12.17 5.20 1.46
CA GLY A 205 11.81 5.58 2.82
C GLY A 205 13.03 5.67 3.73
N ARG A 206 13.16 6.82 4.42
CA ARG A 206 14.25 7.05 5.37
C ARG A 206 14.35 5.85 6.33
N PRO A 207 15.54 5.30 6.57
CA PRO A 207 15.70 4.22 7.53
C PRO A 207 15.14 4.67 8.88
N ALA A 208 14.40 3.78 9.55
CA ALA A 208 13.91 4.05 10.90
C ALA A 208 15.12 4.12 11.83
N THR A 209 15.59 5.33 12.13
CA THR A 209 16.77 5.53 12.98
C THR A 209 16.51 4.94 14.37
N ARG A 210 17.33 3.96 14.76
CA ARG A 210 17.64 3.73 16.17
C ARG A 210 18.69 4.76 16.55
N GLY A 211 18.46 5.50 17.64
CA GLY A 211 19.40 6.49 18.11
C GLY A 211 20.78 5.89 18.37
N ALA A 212 21.82 6.50 17.79
CA ALA A 212 23.12 6.78 18.40
C ALA A 212 24.03 7.54 17.43
N THR A 213 24.51 8.70 17.92
CA THR A 213 25.81 9.37 17.68
C THR A 213 26.19 9.96 16.32
N GLU A 214 26.71 11.20 16.41
CA GLU A 214 27.15 12.16 15.41
C GLU A 214 28.32 11.68 14.53
N TYR A 215 28.37 12.14 13.27
CA TYR A 215 29.60 12.35 12.49
C TYR A 215 29.46 13.58 11.55
N PRO A 216 30.57 14.25 11.18
CA PRO A 216 30.59 15.70 10.92
C PRO A 216 30.37 16.11 9.46
N ALA A 217 30.17 17.41 9.32
CA ALA A 217 29.78 18.14 8.11
C ALA A 217 30.90 18.31 7.06
N GLY A 218 30.49 18.35 5.80
CA GLY A 218 31.29 18.89 4.70
C GLY A 218 30.75 18.48 3.34
N HIS A 219 29.91 19.31 2.72
CA HIS A 219 29.96 19.66 1.29
C HIS A 219 28.95 20.78 0.98
N GLU A 220 29.47 21.82 0.33
CA GLU A 220 28.78 23.05 -0.05
C GLU A 220 27.68 22.79 -1.09
N ALA A 221 26.55 23.48 -0.91
CA ALA A 221 25.43 23.46 -1.83
C ALA A 221 25.70 24.38 -3.03
N ILE A 222 25.79 23.80 -4.22
CA ILE A 222 25.81 24.56 -5.48
C ILE A 222 24.35 24.84 -5.88
N GLY A 223 23.95 26.11 -5.83
CA GLY A 223 22.62 26.56 -6.24
C GLY A 223 22.47 26.64 -7.77
N TYR A 224 21.39 26.07 -8.28
CA TYR A 224 20.95 26.20 -9.68
C TYR A 224 19.44 26.48 -9.74
N PRO A 225 18.94 27.11 -10.82
CA PRO A 225 17.73 27.95 -10.80
C PRO A 225 16.44 27.13 -10.74
N ALA A 226 15.45 27.68 -10.04
CA ALA A 226 14.17 27.05 -9.73
C ALA A 226 13.26 26.88 -10.97
N ILE A 227 12.85 25.64 -11.23
CA ILE A 227 11.80 25.30 -12.21
C ILE A 227 10.55 24.80 -11.47
N ARG A 228 9.40 25.29 -11.95
CA ARG A 228 8.06 25.34 -11.33
C ARG A 228 7.37 23.96 -11.32
N THR A 229 6.88 23.51 -10.16
CA THR A 229 6.55 22.09 -9.88
C THR A 229 5.12 21.87 -9.35
N VAL A 230 4.52 20.72 -9.69
CA VAL A 230 3.47 20.10 -8.87
C VAL A 230 4.16 19.09 -7.96
N SER A 231 4.38 19.46 -6.70
CA SER A 231 5.23 18.68 -5.81
C SER A 231 4.45 17.54 -5.14
N GLY A 232 4.86 16.29 -5.43
CA GLY A 232 4.59 15.12 -4.60
C GLY A 232 3.21 14.47 -4.71
N THR A 233 3.07 13.34 -4.01
CA THR A 233 1.90 12.44 -3.99
C THR A 233 0.56 13.15 -3.76
N ALA A 234 0.52 14.22 -2.97
CA ALA A 234 -0.71 14.97 -2.69
C ALA A 234 -1.34 15.59 -3.95
N GLY A 235 -0.54 16.13 -4.88
CA GLY A 235 -1.05 16.69 -6.13
C GLY A 235 -1.68 15.63 -7.04
N ILE A 236 -1.10 14.43 -7.08
CA ILE A 236 -1.61 13.30 -7.85
C ILE A 236 -2.92 12.79 -7.25
N LEU A 237 -3.01 12.71 -5.92
CA LEU A 237 -4.24 12.35 -5.24
C LEU A 237 -5.35 13.37 -5.54
N ALA A 238 -5.05 14.67 -5.47
CA ALA A 238 -6.01 15.71 -5.84
C ALA A 238 -6.47 15.58 -7.31
N ALA A 239 -5.56 15.25 -8.23
CA ALA A 239 -5.90 15.02 -9.63
C ALA A 239 -6.88 13.85 -9.78
N GLY A 240 -6.64 12.73 -9.08
CA GLY A 240 -7.57 11.61 -9.11
C GLY A 240 -8.96 11.95 -8.58
N PHE A 241 -9.04 12.75 -7.51
CA PHE A 241 -10.33 13.17 -6.94
C PHE A 241 -11.11 14.17 -7.78
N THR A 242 -10.45 14.87 -8.72
CA THR A 242 -11.12 15.85 -9.60
C THR A 242 -11.54 15.26 -10.95
N THR A 243 -11.27 13.99 -11.20
CA THR A 243 -11.67 13.27 -12.42
C THR A 243 -12.80 12.28 -12.18
N PRO A 244 -13.69 12.06 -13.17
CA PRO A 244 -14.69 11.01 -13.11
C PRO A 244 -14.05 9.62 -13.15
N GLY A 245 -14.70 8.64 -12.54
CA GLY A 245 -14.22 7.26 -12.52
C GLY A 245 -12.94 7.09 -11.68
N LEU A 246 -12.27 5.96 -11.90
CA LEU A 246 -11.06 5.56 -11.19
C LEU A 246 -9.80 6.19 -11.78
N THR A 247 -8.73 6.17 -10.99
CA THR A 247 -7.38 6.58 -11.41
C THR A 247 -6.49 5.35 -11.59
N ALA A 248 -5.99 5.13 -12.80
CA ALA A 248 -4.98 4.11 -13.10
C ALA A 248 -3.59 4.70 -12.96
N TRP A 249 -2.85 4.29 -11.93
CA TRP A 249 -1.51 4.77 -11.63
C TRP A 249 -0.46 3.71 -12.00
N TYR A 250 0.23 3.95 -13.11
CA TYR A 250 1.32 3.11 -13.59
C TYR A 250 2.63 3.51 -12.96
N VAL A 251 3.14 2.71 -12.04
CA VAL A 251 4.42 2.96 -11.36
C VAL A 251 5.56 2.15 -11.98
N ALA A 252 6.78 2.69 -11.87
CA ALA A 252 8.00 1.97 -12.15
C ALA A 252 8.19 0.82 -11.14
N GLY A 253 8.85 -0.25 -11.55
CA GLY A 253 9.18 -1.37 -10.67
C GLY A 253 9.02 -2.72 -11.36
N PRO A 254 9.50 -3.79 -10.71
CA PRO A 254 9.44 -5.12 -11.28
C PRO A 254 7.99 -5.58 -11.44
N ALA A 255 7.75 -6.38 -12.47
CA ALA A 255 6.48 -7.05 -12.63
C ALA A 255 6.25 -8.01 -11.46
N LEU A 256 5.06 -7.93 -10.86
CA LEU A 256 4.65 -8.86 -9.82
C LEU A 256 4.24 -10.22 -10.44
N PRO A 257 4.50 -11.34 -9.75
CA PRO A 257 4.10 -12.68 -10.19
C PRO A 257 2.64 -12.72 -10.64
N ARG A 258 2.34 -13.44 -11.73
CA ARG A 258 0.96 -13.54 -12.24
C ARG A 258 0.04 -14.29 -11.27
N HIS A 259 0.61 -15.25 -10.56
CA HIS A 259 -0.05 -16.10 -9.58
C HIS A 259 0.76 -16.08 -8.29
N ASP A 260 0.08 -16.19 -7.15
CA ASP A 260 0.73 -16.40 -5.87
C ASP A 260 0.54 -17.85 -5.45
N PRO A 261 1.58 -18.71 -5.52
CA PRO A 261 1.46 -20.12 -5.20
C PRO A 261 1.02 -20.31 -3.75
N ALA A 262 -0.28 -20.51 -3.55
CA ALA A 262 -0.89 -20.86 -2.27
C ALA A 262 -0.31 -22.17 -1.75
N PRO A 263 -0.25 -22.37 -0.42
CA PRO A 263 0.03 -23.68 0.14
C PRO A 263 -1.05 -24.70 -0.29
N ALA A 264 -0.68 -25.98 -0.39
CA ALA A 264 -1.62 -27.05 -0.65
C ALA A 264 -2.73 -27.08 0.43
N PRO A 265 -3.96 -27.52 0.10
CA PRO A 265 -5.07 -27.52 1.03
C PRO A 265 -4.70 -28.29 2.31
N PRO A 266 -5.02 -27.74 3.49
CA PRO A 266 -4.59 -28.32 4.75
C PRO A 266 -5.37 -29.60 5.09
N VAL A 267 -4.77 -30.42 5.96
CA VAL A 267 -5.52 -31.42 6.73
C VAL A 267 -6.39 -30.68 7.76
N PRO A 268 -7.68 -31.04 7.93
CA PRO A 268 -8.55 -30.32 8.86
C PRO A 268 -7.99 -30.39 10.29
N PRO A 269 -7.89 -29.24 10.98
CA PRO A 269 -7.40 -29.25 12.35
C PRO A 269 -8.44 -29.89 13.29
N PRO A 270 -8.03 -30.44 14.44
CA PRO A 270 -8.96 -31.05 15.40
C PRO A 270 -9.98 -30.01 15.96
N PRO A 271 -11.05 -30.40 16.68
CA PRO A 271 -12.03 -29.47 17.28
C PRO A 271 -11.51 -28.67 18.50
N TRP A 272 -11.90 -27.39 18.63
CA TRP A 272 -11.39 -26.45 19.66
C TRP A 272 -12.28 -26.28 20.89
N ASN A 273 -11.66 -26.49 22.07
CA ASN A 273 -12.27 -26.35 23.39
C ASN A 273 -11.54 -25.31 24.27
N GLY A 274 -10.72 -24.43 23.69
CA GLY A 274 -9.99 -23.40 24.46
C GLY A 274 -10.80 -22.10 24.63
N PRO A 275 -10.29 -21.16 25.43
CA PRO A 275 -11.03 -19.96 25.80
C PRO A 275 -11.31 -19.05 24.59
N PRO A 276 -12.37 -18.22 24.66
CA PRO A 276 -12.71 -17.26 23.61
C PRO A 276 -11.62 -16.20 23.42
N SER A 277 -11.70 -15.50 22.28
CA SER A 277 -10.80 -14.38 21.97
C SER A 277 -10.86 -13.31 23.07
N GLN A 278 -9.69 -12.87 23.53
CA GLN A 278 -9.56 -11.74 24.48
C GLN A 278 -9.59 -10.36 23.78
N ALA A 279 -9.66 -10.33 22.45
CA ALA A 279 -9.68 -9.08 21.72
C ALA A 279 -11.01 -8.34 21.94
N ARG A 280 -10.94 -7.05 22.31
CA ARG A 280 -12.12 -6.17 22.40
C ARG A 280 -12.96 -6.29 21.11
N PRO A 281 -14.28 -6.52 21.18
CA PRO A 281 -15.16 -6.47 20.01
C PRO A 281 -15.28 -5.03 19.48
N PRO A 282 -15.61 -4.82 18.20
CA PRO A 282 -15.83 -3.48 17.65
C PRO A 282 -17.00 -2.77 18.37
N THR A 283 -16.91 -1.45 18.52
CA THR A 283 -18.07 -0.62 18.88
C THR A 283 -18.93 -0.33 17.65
N ALA A 284 -20.10 0.28 17.82
CA ALA A 284 -20.92 0.75 16.69
C ALA A 284 -20.15 1.70 15.75
N ASP A 285 -19.32 2.60 16.29
CA ASP A 285 -18.48 3.49 15.48
C ASP A 285 -17.39 2.73 14.71
N ASP A 286 -16.83 1.69 15.32
CA ASP A 286 -15.86 0.80 14.67
C ASP A 286 -16.53 0.03 13.51
N GLU A 287 -17.72 -0.51 13.73
CA GLU A 287 -18.52 -1.22 12.71
C GLU A 287 -18.95 -0.30 11.56
N ALA A 288 -19.37 0.93 11.87
CA ALA A 288 -19.69 1.93 10.86
C ALA A 288 -18.46 2.28 10.02
N ALA A 289 -17.29 2.43 10.65
CA ALA A 289 -16.04 2.69 9.94
C ALA A 289 -15.60 1.50 9.09
N MET A 290 -15.77 0.26 9.57
CA MET A 290 -15.53 -0.97 8.81
C MET A 290 -16.44 -1.08 7.61
N THR A 291 -17.73 -0.78 7.76
CA THR A 291 -18.71 -0.77 6.68
C THR A 291 -18.35 0.28 5.62
N ALA A 292 -18.01 1.50 6.05
CA ALA A 292 -17.58 2.57 5.15
C ALA A 292 -16.29 2.21 4.40
N GLU A 293 -15.34 1.54 5.06
CA GLU A 293 -14.11 1.05 4.42
C GLU A 293 -14.38 -0.05 3.40
N ALA A 294 -15.25 -1.01 3.75
CA ALA A 294 -15.62 -2.13 2.91
C ALA A 294 -16.38 -1.70 1.65
N ALA A 295 -17.17 -0.62 1.75
CA ALA A 295 -17.96 -0.05 0.66
C ALA A 295 -17.16 0.93 -0.23
N ASP A 296 -16.01 1.42 0.23
CA ASP A 296 -15.17 2.33 -0.56
C ASP A 296 -14.61 1.58 -1.78
N PRO A 297 -14.94 1.99 -3.02
CA PRO A 297 -14.41 1.34 -4.21
C PRO A 297 -12.89 1.56 -4.34
N GLY A 298 -12.30 2.49 -3.58
CA GLY A 298 -10.93 2.96 -3.72
C GLY A 298 -10.77 3.79 -4.99
N GLN A 299 -10.26 5.02 -4.89
CA GLN A 299 -10.10 5.87 -6.08
C GLN A 299 -8.94 5.44 -6.98
N PHE A 300 -7.85 4.93 -6.39
CA PHE A 300 -6.59 4.71 -7.08
C PHE A 300 -6.32 3.21 -7.27
N ARG A 301 -5.84 2.85 -8.46
CA ARG A 301 -5.39 1.51 -8.82
C ARG A 301 -3.96 1.55 -9.32
N PHE A 302 -3.11 0.69 -8.80
CA PHE A 302 -1.69 0.68 -9.08
C PHE A 302 -1.35 -0.46 -10.04
N PHE A 303 -0.76 -0.10 -11.17
CA PHE A 303 -0.35 -1.01 -12.22
C PHE A 303 1.17 -0.90 -12.44
N ARG A 304 1.76 -1.95 -13.01
CA ARG A 304 3.16 -1.94 -13.48
C ARG A 304 3.22 -1.89 -15.00
N THR A 305 4.39 -1.57 -15.54
CA THR A 305 4.63 -1.56 -16.99
C THR A 305 4.15 -2.85 -17.66
N GLY A 306 3.35 -2.70 -18.71
CA GLY A 306 2.83 -3.83 -19.49
C GLY A 306 1.70 -4.62 -18.81
N GLN A 307 1.22 -4.21 -17.63
CA GLN A 307 0.03 -4.78 -17.02
C GLN A 307 -1.24 -4.30 -17.75
N ARG A 308 -2.15 -5.23 -18.02
CA ARG A 308 -3.45 -4.94 -18.63
C ARG A 308 -4.33 -4.20 -17.63
N LEU A 309 -4.99 -3.16 -18.10
CA LEU A 309 -6.05 -2.46 -17.37
C LEU A 309 -7.37 -3.23 -17.55
N PRO A 310 -8.02 -3.71 -16.47
CA PRO A 310 -9.37 -4.26 -16.57
C PRO A 310 -10.34 -3.14 -16.93
N ASP A 311 -11.33 -3.42 -17.77
CA ASP A 311 -12.44 -2.52 -18.11
C ASP A 311 -12.03 -1.03 -18.25
N PRO A 312 -11.27 -0.66 -19.31
CA PRO A 312 -10.67 0.68 -19.43
C PRO A 312 -11.65 1.84 -19.24
N GLY A 313 -12.92 1.68 -19.62
CA GLY A 313 -13.97 2.71 -19.47
C GLY A 313 -14.28 3.11 -18.02
N ARG A 314 -13.81 2.37 -17.01
CA ARG A 314 -13.93 2.74 -15.58
C ARG A 314 -12.92 3.80 -15.15
N PHE A 315 -11.92 4.12 -15.97
CA PHE A 315 -10.80 4.99 -15.62
C PHE A 315 -10.88 6.32 -16.35
N GLY A 316 -11.06 7.43 -15.62
CA GLY A 316 -11.04 8.78 -16.20
C GLY A 316 -9.69 9.50 -16.06
N LEU A 317 -8.75 8.93 -15.29
CA LEU A 317 -7.38 9.43 -15.19
C LEU A 317 -6.36 8.29 -15.29
N VAL A 318 -5.32 8.51 -16.09
CA VAL A 318 -4.11 7.68 -16.11
C VAL A 318 -2.92 8.49 -15.62
N VAL A 319 -2.27 8.02 -14.57
CA VAL A 319 -1.03 8.58 -14.03
C VAL A 319 0.15 7.71 -14.48
N LEU A 320 1.17 8.33 -15.07
CA LEU A 320 2.36 7.66 -15.60
C LEU A 320 3.58 8.06 -14.77
N ASP A 321 3.92 7.20 -13.81
CA ASP A 321 4.98 7.36 -12.82
C ASP A 321 6.14 6.41 -13.10
N GLY A 322 6.81 6.63 -14.23
CA GLY A 322 7.82 5.71 -14.78
C GLY A 322 7.28 4.37 -15.29
N GLY A 323 6.00 4.04 -15.03
CA GLY A 323 5.30 2.90 -15.62
C GLY A 323 4.70 3.23 -16.99
N ARG A 324 4.56 2.20 -17.86
CA ARG A 324 3.94 2.36 -19.19
C ARG A 324 2.75 1.42 -19.40
N PRO A 325 1.53 1.94 -19.69
CA PRO A 325 0.40 1.12 -20.08
C PRO A 325 0.62 0.52 -21.47
N ARG A 326 -0.09 -0.58 -21.78
CA ARG A 326 -0.14 -1.12 -23.15
C ARG A 326 -0.97 -0.24 -24.08
N THR A 327 -2.08 0.27 -23.56
CA THR A 327 -3.07 1.11 -24.25
C THR A 327 -3.66 2.08 -23.25
N LEU A 328 -3.95 3.30 -23.67
CA LEU A 328 -4.67 4.26 -22.85
C LEU A 328 -6.19 4.02 -22.95
N PRO A 329 -6.96 4.23 -21.86
CA PRO A 329 -8.40 4.24 -21.94
C PRO A 329 -8.90 5.38 -22.85
N PRO A 330 -9.90 5.13 -23.70
CA PRO A 330 -10.52 6.18 -24.50
C PRO A 330 -11.07 7.30 -23.61
N GLY A 331 -10.71 8.56 -23.91
CA GLY A 331 -11.23 9.73 -23.21
C GLY A 331 -10.70 9.96 -21.79
N ALA A 332 -9.77 9.15 -21.31
CA ALA A 332 -9.12 9.39 -20.01
C ALA A 332 -8.12 10.54 -20.11
N ALA A 333 -8.12 11.42 -19.10
CA ALA A 333 -7.05 12.37 -18.91
C ALA A 333 -5.73 11.64 -18.61
N VAL A 334 -4.60 12.23 -19.02
CA VAL A 334 -3.28 11.67 -18.76
C VAL A 334 -2.44 12.65 -17.96
N LEU A 335 -1.88 12.16 -16.85
CA LEU A 335 -0.93 12.86 -15.99
C LEU A 335 0.43 12.16 -16.07
N ARG A 336 1.44 12.80 -16.65
CA ARG A 336 2.80 12.25 -16.73
C ARG A 336 3.67 12.79 -15.61
N ILE A 337 4.40 11.91 -14.94
CA ILE A 337 5.39 12.26 -13.92
C ILE A 337 6.78 12.07 -14.52
N HIS A 338 7.53 13.16 -14.65
CA HIS A 338 8.92 13.13 -15.07
C HIS A 338 9.83 13.07 -13.84
N PRO A 339 10.94 12.30 -13.86
CA PRO A 339 11.92 12.41 -12.80
C PRO A 339 12.40 13.87 -12.71
N GLY A 340 12.37 14.45 -11.51
CA GLY A 340 12.96 15.76 -11.27
C GLY A 340 14.41 15.75 -11.71
N SER A 341 14.78 16.76 -12.50
CA SER A 341 16.15 17.00 -13.01
C SER A 341 17.10 17.42 -11.91
#